data_AF-J1J0Q8-F1
#
_entry.id   AF-J1J0Q8-F1
#
_cell.length_a   1.000
_cell.length_b   1.000
_cell.length_c   1.000
_cell.angle_alpha   90.00
_cell.angle_beta   90.00
_cell.angle_gamma   90.00
#
_symmetry.space_group_name_H-M   'P 1'
#
loop_
_entity.id
_entity.type
_entity.pdbx_description
1 polymer ?
#
loop_
_entity_poly.entity_id
_entity_poly.type
_entity_poly.pdbx_seq_one_letter_code
_entity_poly.pdbx_strand_id
1 'polypeptide(L)'
;MRKISQEGLELIKQWEGLRLEAYRDTACIWTIGYGHTSNAGQPVVKKGMRITQKQAEEILCEDLKRFEKAVEESVTVSLTDCQFAALVSFCYNVGTRAFCKSTLLKKLNQGDYEAVPVELQKWNKVGGKPLQGLSNRRAAEAGLWAKGSYVSSNYQRVETKESTGLLKIEALAPIIGSCSGFGGLLVGNGPIQWALAGLMVLAACTGIVIVAKRFKEQRL
;
A
#
# COMPACT_ATOMS: atom_id res chain seq x y z
N MET A 1 28.53 4.68 -6.57
CA MET A 1 27.90 3.91 -5.48
C MET A 1 26.40 4.12 -5.59
N ARG A 2 25.63 3.04 -5.62
CA ARG A 2 24.17 3.09 -5.61
C ARG A 2 23.68 3.75 -4.32
N LYS A 3 22.59 4.50 -4.40
CA LYS A 3 21.92 5.10 -3.25
C LYS A 3 20.56 4.45 -3.04
N ILE A 4 20.09 4.42 -1.80
CA ILE A 4 18.76 3.95 -1.47
C ILE A 4 17.69 4.82 -2.16
N SER A 5 16.57 4.20 -2.56
CA SER A 5 15.42 4.94 -3.11
C SER A 5 14.68 5.73 -2.02
N GLN A 6 13.84 6.68 -2.43
CA GLN A 6 13.04 7.47 -1.48
C GLN A 6 12.11 6.59 -0.65
N GLU A 7 11.51 5.56 -1.25
CA GLU A 7 10.63 4.60 -0.57
C GLU A 7 11.38 3.81 0.50
N GLY A 8 12.63 3.43 0.20
CA GLY A 8 13.52 2.79 1.17
C GLY A 8 13.88 3.71 2.34
N LEU A 9 14.19 4.97 2.03
CA LEU A 9 14.49 5.96 3.05
C LEU A 9 13.29 6.21 3.98
N GLU A 10 12.09 6.36 3.43
CA GLU A 10 10.86 6.52 4.23
C GLU A 10 10.56 5.28 5.08
N LEU A 11 10.80 4.07 4.55
CA LEU A 11 10.66 2.84 5.33
C LEU A 11 11.58 2.86 6.56
N ILE A 12 12.85 3.23 6.39
CA ILE A 12 13.81 3.32 7.50
C ILE A 12 13.34 4.38 8.51
N LYS A 13 13.00 5.58 8.04
CA LYS A 13 12.50 6.68 8.89
C LYS A 13 11.29 6.26 9.73
N GLN A 14 10.35 5.51 9.14
CA GLN A 14 9.18 4.99 9.83
C GLN A 14 9.55 4.05 10.98
N TRP A 15 10.52 3.16 10.79
CA TRP A 15 10.91 2.16 11.79
C TRP A 15 11.84 2.68 12.87
N GLU A 16 12.77 3.57 12.54
CA GLU A 16 13.69 4.16 13.52
C GLU A 16 13.00 5.24 14.35
N GLY A 17 12.09 5.99 13.72
CA GLY A 17 11.42 7.14 14.33
C GLY A 17 12.35 8.34 14.52
N LEU A 18 11.74 9.53 14.59
CA LEU A 18 12.47 10.79 14.70
C LEU A 18 12.59 11.25 16.16
N ARG A 19 13.80 11.62 16.57
CA ARG A 19 14.11 12.29 17.85
C ARG A 19 15.00 13.50 17.63
N LEU A 20 14.42 14.69 17.74
CA LEU A 20 15.12 15.96 17.47
C LEU A 20 16.02 16.44 18.62
N GLU A 21 15.90 15.83 19.79
CA GLU A 21 16.72 16.10 20.96
C GLU A 21 17.49 14.84 21.35
N ALA A 22 18.77 15.00 21.70
CA ALA A 22 19.61 13.90 22.11
C ALA A 22 19.07 13.21 23.37
N TYR A 23 18.95 11.89 23.31
CA TYR A 23 18.45 11.05 24.41
C TYR A 23 19.45 9.92 24.71
N ARG A 24 19.31 9.27 25.87
CA ARG A 24 20.04 8.04 26.19
C ARG A 24 19.18 6.85 25.77
N ASP A 25 19.73 5.97 24.94
CA ASP A 25 19.08 4.70 24.61
C ASP A 25 19.14 3.70 25.77
N THR A 26 18.62 2.48 25.55
CA THR A 26 18.64 1.40 26.55
C THR A 26 20.05 0.92 26.91
N ALA A 27 21.04 1.15 26.05
CA ALA A 27 22.45 0.88 26.30
C ALA A 27 23.16 2.08 26.96
N CYS A 28 22.42 3.11 27.36
CA CYS A 28 22.94 4.36 27.90
C CYS A 28 23.90 5.07 26.93
N ILE A 29 23.70 4.99 25.62
CA ILE A 29 24.47 5.73 24.60
C ILE A 29 23.70 6.98 24.19
N TRP A 30 24.39 8.09 23.93
CA TRP A 30 23.76 9.30 23.41
C TRP A 30 23.37 9.11 21.95
N THR A 31 22.08 9.27 21.66
CA THR A 31 21.46 9.00 20.36
C THR A 31 20.59 10.17 19.93
N ILE A 32 20.55 10.49 18.62
CA ILE A 32 19.74 11.58 18.06
C ILE A 32 19.25 11.23 16.65
N GLY A 33 18.24 11.95 16.16
CA GLY A 33 17.69 11.79 14.81
C GLY A 33 17.00 10.44 14.65
N TYR A 34 17.40 9.69 13.64
CA TYR A 34 16.91 8.35 13.30
C TYR A 34 17.85 7.25 13.83
N GLY A 35 18.39 7.41 15.04
CA GLY A 35 19.28 6.40 15.66
C GLY A 35 20.78 6.68 15.54
N HIS A 36 21.18 7.89 15.15
CA HIS A 36 22.59 8.28 15.05
C HIS A 36 23.27 8.34 16.42
N THR A 37 24.50 7.81 16.50
CA THR A 37 25.36 7.86 17.68
C THR A 37 26.76 8.34 17.29
N SER A 38 27.53 8.87 18.23
CA SER A 38 28.91 9.31 17.97
C SER A 38 29.85 8.21 17.45
N ASN A 39 29.48 6.93 17.61
CA ASN A 39 30.22 5.80 17.06
C ASN A 39 30.03 5.63 15.55
N ALA A 40 28.95 6.20 14.99
CA ALA A 40 28.71 6.24 13.56
C ALA A 40 29.56 7.30 12.85
N GLY A 41 30.07 8.28 13.59
CA GLY A 41 30.93 9.34 13.07
C GLY A 41 30.50 10.71 13.58
N GLN A 42 30.69 11.73 12.76
CA GLN A 42 30.16 13.05 13.02
C GLN A 42 28.66 13.11 12.68
N PRO A 43 27.86 13.89 13.41
CA PRO A 43 28.24 14.72 14.55
C PRO A 43 28.39 13.93 15.87
N VAL A 44 29.33 14.33 16.72
CA VAL A 44 29.42 13.79 18.10
C VAL A 44 28.18 14.21 18.89
N VAL A 45 27.34 13.23 19.24
CA VAL A 45 26.11 13.42 20.01
C VAL A 45 26.44 13.66 21.49
N LYS A 46 25.85 14.72 22.05
CA LYS A 46 26.05 15.12 23.45
C LYS A 46 24.74 15.57 24.08
N LYS A 47 24.69 15.54 25.41
CA LYS A 47 23.53 16.00 26.20
C LYS A 47 23.09 17.40 25.77
N GLY A 48 21.78 17.58 25.58
CA GLY A 48 21.19 18.87 25.22
C GLY A 48 21.36 19.28 23.75
N MET A 49 21.99 18.43 22.92
CA MET A 49 22.04 18.65 21.48
C MET A 49 20.64 18.57 20.87
N ARG A 50 20.31 19.53 20.00
CA ARG A 50 19.07 19.59 19.23
C ARG A 50 19.37 19.76 17.75
N ILE A 51 18.56 19.13 16.91
CA ILE A 51 18.66 19.23 15.46
C ILE A 51 17.28 19.48 14.84
N THR A 52 17.26 19.98 13.63
CA THR A 52 16.05 20.06 12.79
C THR A 52 15.79 18.71 12.12
N GLN A 53 14.56 18.51 11.62
CA GLN A 53 14.23 17.32 10.83
C GLN A 53 15.14 17.18 9.60
N LYS A 54 15.41 18.28 8.90
CA LYS A 54 16.30 18.27 7.73
C LYS A 54 17.71 17.79 8.10
N GLN A 55 18.26 18.29 9.20
CA GLN A 55 19.57 17.81 9.71
C GLN A 55 19.52 16.33 10.11
N ALA A 56 18.43 15.86 10.70
CA ALA A 56 18.27 14.43 11.01
C ALA A 56 18.27 13.55 9.76
N GLU A 57 17.64 14.02 8.67
CA GLU A 57 17.63 13.33 7.38
C GLU A 57 19.01 13.36 6.70
N GLU A 58 19.73 14.48 6.78
CA GLU A 58 21.11 14.61 6.29
C GLU A 58 22.04 13.64 7.03
N ILE A 59 21.94 13.57 8.37
CA ILE A 59 22.70 12.63 9.21
C ILE A 59 22.36 11.19 8.84
N LEU A 60 21.06 10.87 8.69
CA LEU A 60 20.65 9.52 8.28
C LEU A 60 21.22 9.14 6.91
N CYS A 61 21.17 10.05 5.93
CA CYS A 61 21.77 9.80 4.61
C CYS A 61 23.28 9.53 4.70
N GLU A 62 24.00 10.22 5.58
CA GLU A 62 25.43 9.97 5.81
C GLU A 62 25.67 8.59 6.45
N ASP A 63 24.92 8.27 7.50
CA ASP A 63 24.98 6.98 8.19
C ASP A 63 24.67 5.82 7.23
N LEU A 64 23.75 6.02 6.28
CA LEU A 64 23.35 4.98 5.34
C LEU A 64 24.46 4.59 4.37
N LYS A 65 25.42 5.48 4.05
CA LYS A 65 26.48 5.21 3.07
C LYS A 65 27.28 3.94 3.38
N ARG A 66 27.56 3.67 4.66
CA ARG A 66 28.29 2.43 5.06
C ARG A 66 27.46 1.18 4.83
N PHE A 67 26.13 1.26 4.97
CA PHE A 67 25.23 0.12 4.78
C PHE A 67 24.94 -0.10 3.30
N GLU A 68 24.73 0.98 2.54
CA GLU A 68 24.65 0.96 1.07
C GLU A 68 25.89 0.29 0.48
N LYS A 69 27.08 0.75 0.88
CA LYS A 69 28.35 0.16 0.46
C LYS A 69 28.45 -1.32 0.82
N ALA A 70 28.11 -1.68 2.05
CA ALA A 70 28.17 -3.07 2.49
C ALA A 70 27.24 -3.99 1.69
N VAL A 71 26.01 -3.53 1.38
CA VAL A 71 25.07 -4.30 0.55
C VAL A 71 25.61 -4.42 -0.88
N GLU A 72 26.05 -3.32 -1.47
CA GLU A 72 26.61 -3.28 -2.83
C GLU A 72 27.82 -4.21 -2.99
N GLU A 73 28.74 -4.24 -2.02
CA GLU A 73 29.94 -5.07 -2.07
C GLU A 73 29.68 -6.55 -1.74
N SER A 74 28.63 -6.84 -0.96
CA SER A 74 28.36 -8.21 -0.50
C SER A 74 27.41 -8.98 -1.41
N VAL A 75 26.53 -8.30 -2.14
CA VAL A 75 25.55 -8.94 -3.03
C VAL A 75 26.17 -9.13 -4.42
N THR A 76 26.21 -10.36 -4.90
CA THR A 76 26.85 -10.72 -6.18
C THR A 76 25.86 -10.90 -7.32
N VAL A 77 24.56 -10.70 -7.07
CA VAL A 77 23.48 -10.86 -8.04
C VAL A 77 22.78 -9.51 -8.29
N SER A 78 22.14 -9.36 -9.45
CA SER A 78 21.46 -8.11 -9.81
C SER A 78 20.24 -7.83 -8.93
N LEU A 79 20.14 -6.62 -8.39
CA LEU A 79 19.00 -6.19 -7.57
C LEU A 79 18.26 -5.02 -8.20
N THR A 80 16.93 -5.02 -8.11
CA THR A 80 16.13 -3.82 -8.38
C THR A 80 16.25 -2.80 -7.23
N ASP A 81 15.85 -1.55 -7.46
CA ASP A 81 16.04 -0.48 -6.46
C ASP A 81 15.31 -0.76 -5.15
N CYS A 82 14.11 -1.32 -5.23
CA CYS A 82 13.34 -1.71 -4.05
C CYS A 82 13.98 -2.90 -3.31
N GLN A 83 14.55 -3.87 -4.04
CA GLN A 83 15.27 -5.00 -3.42
C GLN A 83 16.53 -4.51 -2.69
N PHE A 84 17.33 -3.66 -3.33
CA PHE A 84 18.49 -3.03 -2.71
C PHE A 84 18.09 -2.23 -1.46
N ALA A 85 17.06 -1.40 -1.56
CA ALA A 85 16.55 -0.61 -0.44
C ALA A 85 16.08 -1.46 0.74
N ALA A 86 15.39 -2.58 0.50
CA ALA A 86 14.98 -3.51 1.54
C ALA A 86 16.19 -4.12 2.27
N LEU A 87 17.25 -4.49 1.54
CA LEU A 87 18.48 -5.00 2.14
C LEU A 87 19.25 -3.94 2.91
N VAL A 88 19.27 -2.68 2.44
CA VAL A 88 19.88 -1.57 3.18
C VAL A 88 19.13 -1.31 4.49
N SER A 89 17.79 -1.29 4.48
CA SER A 89 16.98 -1.19 5.70
C SER A 89 17.25 -2.33 6.68
N PHE A 90 17.33 -3.55 6.18
CA PHE A 90 17.66 -4.73 6.98
C PHE A 90 19.08 -4.62 7.56
N CYS A 91 20.07 -4.27 6.74
CA CYS A 91 21.48 -4.13 7.11
C CYS A 91 21.69 -3.01 8.15
N TYR A 92 20.95 -1.89 8.03
CA TYR A 92 20.93 -0.82 9.04
C TYR A 92 20.47 -1.35 10.40
N ASN A 93 19.42 -2.17 10.42
CA ASN A 93 18.85 -2.70 11.66
C ASN A 93 19.74 -3.74 12.35
N VAL A 94 20.29 -4.70 11.59
CA VAL A 94 21.05 -5.82 12.17
C VAL A 94 22.56 -5.57 12.23
N GLY A 95 23.02 -4.55 11.52
CA GLY A 95 24.43 -4.22 11.34
C GLY A 95 25.11 -5.03 10.24
N THR A 96 26.14 -4.42 9.64
CA THR A 96 26.92 -4.99 8.52
C THR A 96 27.43 -6.40 8.79
N ARG A 97 27.99 -6.67 9.97
CA ARG A 97 28.56 -8.00 10.30
C ARG A 97 27.50 -9.11 10.29
N ALA A 98 26.31 -8.83 10.81
CA ALA A 98 25.23 -9.81 10.85
C ALA A 98 24.66 -10.03 9.43
N PHE A 99 24.47 -8.95 8.68
CA PHE A 99 24.05 -9.00 7.28
C PHE A 99 25.00 -9.86 6.42
N CYS A 100 26.30 -9.55 6.43
CA CYS A 100 27.30 -10.25 5.60
C CYS A 100 27.45 -11.74 5.95
N LYS A 101 27.08 -12.16 7.16
CA LYS A 101 27.14 -13.57 7.60
C LYS A 101 25.78 -14.27 7.55
N SER A 102 24.74 -13.60 7.06
CA SER A 102 23.38 -14.12 7.10
C SER A 102 23.15 -15.26 6.10
N THR A 103 22.30 -16.21 6.48
CA THR A 103 21.78 -17.21 5.54
C THR A 103 21.00 -16.56 4.40
N LEU A 104 20.35 -15.42 4.66
CA LEU A 104 19.69 -14.58 3.67
C LEU A 104 20.66 -14.22 2.53
N LEU A 105 21.79 -13.58 2.85
CA LEU A 105 22.76 -13.18 1.84
C LEU A 105 23.34 -14.38 1.09
N LYS A 106 23.63 -15.47 1.80
CA LYS A 106 24.13 -16.70 1.18
C LYS A 106 23.16 -17.24 0.12
N LYS A 107 21.86 -17.32 0.45
CA LYS A 107 20.84 -17.80 -0.49
C LYS A 107 20.63 -16.83 -1.65
N LEU A 108 20.56 -15.53 -1.36
CA LEU A 108 20.43 -14.51 -2.40
C LEU A 108 21.58 -14.58 -3.42
N ASN A 109 22.82 -14.70 -2.97
CA ASN A 109 23.99 -14.79 -3.85
C ASN A 109 24.04 -16.10 -4.66
N GLN A 110 23.24 -17.11 -4.28
CA GLN A 110 23.02 -18.33 -5.08
C GLN A 110 21.88 -18.15 -6.12
N GLY A 111 21.29 -16.96 -6.21
CA GLY A 111 20.18 -16.64 -7.10
C GLY A 111 18.80 -16.98 -6.53
N ASP A 112 18.69 -17.34 -5.25
CA ASP A 112 17.42 -17.65 -4.60
C ASP A 112 16.77 -16.37 -4.04
N TYR A 113 16.17 -15.57 -4.94
CA TYR A 113 15.47 -14.33 -4.59
C TYR A 113 14.21 -14.59 -3.76
N GLU A 114 13.51 -15.70 -4.02
CA GLU A 114 12.26 -16.06 -3.36
C GLU A 114 12.46 -16.45 -1.89
N ALA A 115 13.64 -16.92 -1.52
CA ALA A 115 13.95 -17.18 -0.12
C ALA A 115 14.09 -15.91 0.74
N VAL A 116 14.37 -14.74 0.15
CA VAL A 116 14.71 -13.52 0.91
C VAL A 116 13.60 -13.11 1.90
N PRO A 117 12.31 -13.01 1.50
CA PRO A 117 11.22 -12.71 2.43
C PRO A 117 11.17 -13.64 3.64
N VAL A 118 11.34 -14.95 3.44
CA VAL A 118 11.28 -15.96 4.51
C VAL A 118 12.51 -15.85 5.41
N GLU A 119 13.70 -15.61 4.84
CA GLU A 119 14.91 -15.42 5.62
C GLU A 119 14.87 -14.12 6.44
N LEU A 120 14.27 -13.04 5.93
CA LEU A 120 14.04 -11.80 6.70
C LEU A 120 13.24 -12.08 7.97
N GLN A 121 12.15 -12.86 7.88
CA GLN A 121 11.27 -13.16 9.02
C GLN A 121 11.97 -13.87 10.18
N LYS A 122 13.10 -14.55 9.92
CA LYS A 122 13.88 -15.21 10.98
C LYS A 122 14.61 -14.21 11.89
N TRP A 123 14.81 -12.98 11.43
CA TRP A 123 15.49 -11.91 12.18
C TRP A 123 14.51 -11.07 12.99
N ASN A 124 13.70 -11.74 13.81
CA ASN A 124 12.66 -11.13 14.64
C ASN A 124 12.84 -11.34 16.14
N LYS A 125 14.02 -11.78 16.59
CA LYS A 125 14.26 -12.17 18.00
C LYS A 125 15.25 -11.23 18.69
N VAL A 126 14.99 -10.93 19.97
CA VAL A 126 15.93 -10.27 20.89
C VAL A 126 16.06 -11.16 22.12
N GLY A 127 17.28 -11.49 22.54
CA GLY A 127 17.50 -12.42 23.66
C GLY A 127 16.86 -13.79 23.45
N GLY A 128 16.77 -14.25 22.19
CA GLY A 128 16.15 -15.53 21.82
C GLY A 128 14.62 -15.53 21.73
N LYS A 129 13.95 -14.45 22.15
CA LYS A 129 12.48 -14.34 22.13
C LYS A 129 12.00 -13.51 20.94
N PRO A 130 10.98 -13.95 20.18
CA PRO A 130 10.37 -13.14 19.13
C PRO A 130 9.81 -11.82 19.67
N LEU A 131 10.00 -10.74 18.91
CA LEU A 131 9.47 -9.42 19.20
C LEU A 131 8.57 -8.97 18.04
N GLN A 132 7.30 -8.66 18.34
CA GLN A 132 6.30 -8.32 17.32
C GLN A 132 6.73 -7.13 16.43
N GLY A 133 7.36 -6.11 17.03
CA GLY A 133 7.86 -4.96 16.28
C GLY A 133 8.88 -5.34 15.20
N LEU A 134 9.79 -6.29 15.50
CA LEU A 134 10.74 -6.78 14.51
C LEU A 134 10.04 -7.63 13.44
N SER A 135 9.09 -8.49 13.81
CA SER A 135 8.30 -9.24 12.83
C SER A 135 7.60 -8.30 11.83
N ASN A 136 6.97 -7.24 12.33
CA ASN A 136 6.30 -6.25 11.48
C ASN A 136 7.30 -5.51 10.57
N ARG A 137 8.49 -5.16 11.11
CA ARG A 137 9.57 -4.56 10.31
C ARG A 137 10.04 -5.46 9.19
N ARG A 138 10.33 -6.72 9.50
CA ARG A 138 10.74 -7.72 8.50
C ARG A 138 9.66 -7.94 7.43
N ALA A 139 8.38 -7.88 7.81
CA ALA A 139 7.27 -7.98 6.86
C ALA A 139 7.21 -6.76 5.93
N ALA A 140 7.43 -5.55 6.45
CA ALA A 140 7.46 -4.35 5.63
C ALA A 140 8.68 -4.32 4.67
N GLU A 141 9.86 -4.76 5.13
CA GLU A 141 11.04 -4.94 4.28
C GLU A 141 10.81 -5.99 3.18
N ALA A 142 10.17 -7.12 3.51
CA ALA A 142 9.76 -8.12 2.53
C ALA A 142 8.72 -7.57 1.52
N GLY A 143 7.80 -6.71 1.98
CA GLY A 143 6.87 -6.02 1.11
C GLY A 143 7.57 -5.07 0.14
N LEU A 144 8.58 -4.33 0.60
CA LEU A 144 9.41 -3.50 -0.27
C LEU A 144 10.20 -4.35 -1.27
N TRP A 145 10.79 -5.46 -0.83
CA TRP A 145 11.47 -6.42 -1.70
C TRP A 145 10.56 -6.92 -2.85
N ALA A 146 9.33 -7.29 -2.51
CA ALA A 146 8.34 -7.78 -3.46
C ALA A 146 7.92 -6.72 -4.49
N LYS A 147 7.82 -5.43 -4.11
CA LYS A 147 7.54 -4.34 -5.06
C LYS A 147 8.56 -4.24 -6.19
N GLY A 148 9.82 -4.58 -5.89
CA GLY A 148 10.90 -4.60 -6.87
C GLY A 148 10.95 -5.85 -7.73
N SER A 149 10.22 -6.90 -7.36
CA SER A 149 10.03 -8.05 -8.23
C SER A 149 8.97 -7.62 -9.23
N TYR A 150 9.32 -7.57 -10.52
CA TYR A 150 8.38 -7.19 -11.57
C TYR A 150 7.23 -8.19 -11.57
N VAL A 151 6.19 -7.94 -10.78
CA VAL A 151 4.90 -8.56 -10.96
C VAL A 151 4.38 -7.90 -12.22
N SER A 152 4.77 -8.44 -13.38
CA SER A 152 3.92 -8.32 -14.54
C SER A 152 2.55 -8.71 -14.03
N SER A 153 1.62 -7.76 -14.02
CA SER A 153 0.23 -8.13 -13.82
C SER A 153 -0.06 -9.11 -14.94
N ASN A 154 -0.01 -10.40 -14.65
CA ASN A 154 -0.77 -11.37 -15.40
C ASN A 154 -2.23 -10.99 -15.10
N TYR A 155 -2.68 -9.92 -15.76
CA TYR A 155 -4.07 -9.79 -16.16
C TYR A 155 -4.28 -11.02 -17.03
N GLN A 156 -4.64 -12.13 -16.39
CA GLN A 156 -5.61 -12.99 -17.02
C GLN A 156 -6.78 -12.06 -17.27
N ARG A 157 -6.96 -11.71 -18.55
CA ARG A 157 -8.24 -11.19 -18.99
C ARG A 157 -9.22 -12.25 -18.48
N VAL A 158 -9.95 -11.94 -17.42
CA VAL A 158 -11.12 -12.72 -17.08
C VAL A 158 -11.88 -12.70 -18.39
N GLU A 159 -11.97 -13.85 -19.06
CA GLU A 159 -12.99 -14.05 -20.06
C GLU A 159 -14.27 -13.84 -19.27
N THR A 160 -14.75 -12.60 -19.26
CA THR A 160 -16.13 -12.30 -18.99
C THR A 160 -16.81 -13.09 -20.08
N LYS A 161 -17.23 -14.31 -19.72
CA LYS A 161 -18.15 -15.10 -20.49
C LYS A 161 -19.23 -14.09 -20.85
N GLU A 162 -19.24 -13.69 -22.12
CA GLU A 162 -20.21 -12.75 -22.63
C GLU A 162 -21.54 -13.28 -22.11
N SER A 163 -22.27 -12.47 -21.34
CA SER A 163 -23.61 -12.85 -20.92
C SER A 163 -24.49 -12.74 -22.15
N THR A 164 -24.26 -13.62 -23.12
CA THR A 164 -25.21 -14.00 -24.14
C THR A 164 -26.36 -14.64 -23.37
N GLY A 165 -27.42 -13.87 -23.22
CA GLY A 165 -28.40 -13.99 -22.15
C GLY A 165 -28.79 -12.58 -21.75
N LEU A 166 -28.99 -11.68 -22.71
CA LEU A 166 -30.33 -11.51 -23.25
C LEU A 166 -31.26 -11.31 -22.06
N LEU A 167 -31.37 -10.05 -21.61
CA LEU A 167 -32.54 -9.52 -20.91
C LEU A 167 -33.74 -10.22 -21.55
N LYS A 168 -34.25 -11.25 -20.87
CA LYS A 168 -35.39 -12.02 -21.33
C LYS A 168 -36.47 -11.00 -21.62
N ILE A 169 -36.84 -10.86 -22.88
CA ILE A 169 -37.98 -10.06 -23.32
C ILE A 169 -39.24 -10.49 -22.53
N GLU A 170 -39.27 -11.72 -22.00
CA GLU A 170 -40.27 -12.25 -21.07
C GLU A 170 -40.38 -11.50 -19.73
N ALA A 171 -39.33 -10.83 -19.24
CA ALA A 171 -39.38 -10.06 -17.99
C ALA A 171 -40.15 -8.72 -18.13
N LEU A 172 -40.41 -8.28 -19.37
CA LEU A 172 -41.26 -7.13 -19.69
C LEU A 172 -42.72 -7.51 -19.98
N ALA A 173 -43.06 -8.80 -20.00
CA ALA A 173 -44.42 -9.27 -20.31
C ALA A 173 -45.50 -8.71 -19.34
N PRO A 174 -45.27 -8.58 -18.02
CA PRO A 174 -46.28 -7.98 -17.12
C PRO A 174 -46.42 -6.46 -17.30
N ILE A 175 -45.36 -5.77 -17.79
CA ILE A 175 -45.36 -4.31 -17.99
C ILE A 175 -46.10 -3.95 -19.27
N ILE A 176 -45.93 -4.74 -20.34
CA ILE A 176 -46.65 -4.55 -21.61
C ILE A 176 -48.12 -5.01 -21.48
N GLY A 177 -48.38 -6.08 -20.72
CA GLY A 177 -49.73 -6.60 -20.49
C GLY A 177 -50.64 -5.70 -19.67
N SER A 178 -50.09 -4.72 -18.93
CA SER A 178 -50.88 -3.77 -18.14
C SER A 178 -51.46 -2.62 -18.97
N CYS A 179 -50.95 -2.38 -20.19
CA CYS A 179 -51.46 -1.31 -21.06
C CYS A 179 -52.51 -1.80 -22.07
N SER A 180 -52.60 -3.11 -22.33
CA SER A 180 -53.55 -3.67 -23.29
C SER A 180 -55.01 -3.63 -22.81
N GLY A 181 -55.24 -3.49 -21.50
CA GLY A 181 -56.59 -3.43 -20.92
C GLY A 181 -57.26 -2.05 -20.93
N PHE A 182 -56.53 -0.97 -21.27
CA PHE A 182 -57.04 0.40 -21.14
C PHE A 182 -57.40 1.08 -22.47
N GLY A 183 -57.16 0.42 -23.61
CA GLY A 183 -57.51 0.94 -24.94
C GLY A 183 -59.01 1.13 -25.15
N GLY A 184 -59.85 0.35 -24.44
CA GLY A 184 -61.30 0.44 -24.54
C GLY A 184 -61.93 1.68 -23.86
N LEU A 185 -61.21 2.37 -22.97
CA LEU A 185 -61.73 3.53 -22.23
C LEU A 185 -61.44 4.88 -22.93
N LEU A 186 -60.68 4.87 -24.01
CA LEU A 186 -60.19 6.08 -24.70
C LEU A 186 -60.79 6.29 -26.10
N VAL A 187 -61.80 5.51 -26.51
CA VAL A 187 -62.50 5.78 -27.77
C VAL A 187 -63.62 6.78 -27.52
N GLY A 188 -63.26 8.06 -27.42
CA GLY A 188 -64.20 9.19 -27.35
C GLY A 188 -63.48 10.54 -27.21
N ASN A 189 -64.14 11.63 -27.63
CA ASN A 189 -63.67 13.01 -27.45
C ASN A 189 -64.58 13.75 -26.46
N GLY A 190 -64.70 13.23 -25.24
CA GLY A 190 -65.54 13.82 -24.18
C GLY A 190 -64.75 14.57 -23.10
N PRO A 191 -65.36 15.52 -22.37
CA PRO A 191 -64.72 16.26 -21.27
C PRO A 191 -64.14 15.35 -20.16
N ILE A 192 -64.80 14.21 -19.92
CA ILE A 192 -64.40 13.22 -18.90
C ILE A 192 -63.10 12.50 -19.28
N GLN A 193 -62.84 12.31 -20.58
CA GLN A 193 -61.62 11.65 -21.05
C GLN A 193 -60.40 12.56 -20.97
N TRP A 194 -60.57 13.86 -21.20
CA TRP A 194 -59.52 14.85 -20.94
C TRP A 194 -59.17 14.93 -19.45
N ALA A 195 -60.16 14.80 -18.57
CA ALA A 195 -59.92 14.73 -17.12
C ALA A 195 -59.13 13.48 -16.72
N LEU A 196 -59.49 12.31 -17.27
CA LEU A 196 -58.76 11.05 -17.04
C LEU A 196 -57.34 11.08 -17.62
N ALA A 197 -57.15 11.64 -18.82
CA ALA A 197 -55.83 11.82 -19.41
C ALA A 197 -54.95 12.75 -18.56
N GLY A 198 -55.51 13.85 -18.05
CA GLY A 198 -54.80 14.74 -17.13
C GLY A 198 -54.35 14.04 -15.84
N LEU A 199 -55.22 13.20 -15.26
CA LEU A 199 -54.90 12.40 -14.07
C LEU A 199 -53.75 11.40 -14.32
N MET A 200 -53.75 10.74 -15.48
CA MET A 200 -52.68 9.81 -15.84
C MET A 200 -51.33 10.50 -16.05
N VAL A 201 -51.32 11.68 -16.68
CA VAL A 201 -50.09 12.48 -16.85
C VAL A 201 -49.54 12.93 -15.51
N LEU A 202 -50.40 13.37 -14.57
CA LEU A 202 -49.97 13.75 -13.23
C LEU A 202 -49.36 12.57 -12.45
N ALA A 203 -49.94 11.38 -12.57
CA ALA A 203 -49.40 10.15 -11.96
C ALA A 203 -48.03 9.77 -12.55
N ALA A 204 -47.86 9.89 -13.87
CA ALA A 204 -46.58 9.64 -14.52
C ALA A 204 -45.50 10.64 -14.06
N CYS A 205 -45.84 11.93 -14.00
CA CYS A 205 -44.93 12.98 -13.51
C CYS A 205 -44.50 12.75 -12.05
N THR A 206 -45.43 12.36 -11.17
CA THR A 206 -45.10 12.05 -9.77
C THR A 206 -44.19 10.84 -9.65
N GLY A 207 -44.40 9.79 -10.46
CA GLY A 207 -43.52 8.62 -10.53
C GLY A 207 -42.08 8.98 -10.92
N ILE A 208 -41.91 9.83 -11.94
CA ILE A 208 -40.59 10.30 -12.41
C ILE A 208 -39.86 11.07 -11.30
N VAL A 209 -40.56 11.94 -10.57
CA VAL A 209 -39.98 12.73 -9.47
C VAL A 209 -39.51 11.83 -8.32
N ILE A 210 -40.28 10.80 -7.96
CA ILE A 210 -39.91 9.84 -6.91
C ILE A 210 -38.64 9.07 -7.30
N VAL A 211 -38.56 8.61 -8.56
CA VAL A 211 -37.38 7.89 -9.08
C VAL A 211 -36.15 8.81 -9.10
N ALA A 212 -36.30 10.06 -9.57
CA ALA A 212 -35.22 11.03 -9.59
C ALA A 212 -34.70 11.36 -8.18
N LYS A 213 -35.59 11.47 -7.19
CA LYS A 213 -35.22 11.70 -5.79
C LYS A 213 -34.44 10.52 -5.20
N ARG A 214 -34.89 9.28 -5.46
CA ARG A 214 -34.17 8.06 -5.05
C ARG A 214 -32.76 7.96 -5.65
N PHE A 215 -32.59 8.35 -6.92
CA PHE A 215 -31.28 8.35 -7.57
C PHE A 215 -30.32 9.38 -6.96
N LYS A 216 -30.84 10.51 -6.47
CA LYS A 216 -30.03 11.53 -5.82
C LYS A 216 -29.58 11.12 -4.41
N GLU A 217 -30.43 10.38 -3.68
CA GLU A 217 -30.12 9.83 -2.36
C GLU A 217 -29.08 8.70 -2.40
N GLN A 218 -29.02 7.91 -3.49
CA GLN A 218 -28.00 6.85 -3.66
C GLN A 218 -26.62 7.34 -4.15
N ARG A 219 -26.48 8.64 -4.47
CA ARG A 219 -25.22 9.25 -4.91
C ARG A 219 -24.48 10.05 -3.83
N LEU A 220 -25.04 10.14 -2.62
CA LEU A 220 -24.39 10.68 -1.41
C LEU A 220 -23.88 9.52 -0.55
#